data_AF-A0A6P1ZY60-F1
#
_entry.id   AF-A0A6P1ZY60-F1
#
_cell.length_a   1.000
_cell.length_b   1.000
_cell.length_c   1.000
_cell.angle_alpha   90.00
_cell.angle_beta   90.00
_cell.angle_gamma   90.00
#
_symmetry.space_group_name_H-M   'P 1'
#
loop_
_entity.id
_entity.type
_entity.pdbx_description
1 polymer ?
#
loop_
_entity_poly.entity_id
_entity_poly.type
_entity_poly.pdbx_seq_one_letter_code
_entity_poly.pdbx_strand_id
1 'polypeptide(L)'
;MLELIIFLIRGIQPLLVPICFVAAWTVIILFASSLWVAARNSVITAKQMHQIPCANCQFFTDNYRLKCTVHPSTASTEEAINCCDYQPKTNSMIY
;
A
#
# COMPACT_ATOMS: atom_id res chain seq x y z
N MET A 1 -17.57 -53.27 8.87
CA MET A 1 -16.84 -52.01 9.19
C MET A 1 -16.19 -51.41 7.95
N LEU A 2 -15.27 -52.11 7.27
CA LEU A 2 -14.57 -51.59 6.08
C LEU A 2 -15.48 -51.33 4.85
N GLU A 3 -16.41 -52.26 4.55
CA GLU A 3 -17.39 -52.13 3.45
C GLU A 3 -18.27 -50.89 3.57
N LEU A 4 -18.69 -50.57 4.80
CA LEU A 4 -19.58 -49.45 5.10
C LEU A 4 -18.86 -48.11 4.90
N ILE A 5 -17.57 -48.07 5.23
CA ILE A 5 -16.69 -46.92 5.00
C ILE A 5 -16.49 -46.70 3.50
N ILE A 6 -16.26 -47.76 2.72
CA ILE A 6 -16.07 -47.67 1.26
C ILE A 6 -17.34 -47.19 0.55
N PHE A 7 -18.51 -47.67 1.00
CA PHE A 7 -19.80 -47.23 0.47
C PHE A 7 -20.05 -45.73 0.72
N LEU A 8 -19.76 -45.25 1.92
CA LEU A 8 -19.86 -43.83 2.26
C LEU A 8 -18.90 -42.95 1.45
N ILE A 9 -17.65 -43.39 1.26
CA ILE A 9 -16.65 -42.65 0.47
C ILE A 9 -17.10 -42.51 -0.99
N ARG A 10 -17.60 -43.60 -1.61
CA ARG A 10 -18.10 -43.56 -3.00
C ARG A 10 -19.29 -42.61 -3.16
N GLY A 11 -20.16 -42.51 -2.16
CA GLY A 11 -21.29 -41.58 -2.19
C GLY A 11 -20.87 -40.10 -2.07
N ILE A 12 -19.81 -39.82 -1.31
CA ILE A 12 -19.33 -38.45 -1.02
C ILE A 12 -18.34 -37.95 -2.09
N GLN A 13 -17.61 -38.85 -2.74
CA GLN A 13 -16.64 -38.55 -3.79
C GLN A 13 -17.12 -37.55 -4.87
N PRO A 14 -18.34 -37.65 -5.44
CA PRO A 14 -18.80 -36.69 -6.44
C PRO A 14 -19.00 -35.26 -5.89
N LEU A 15 -19.25 -35.12 -4.58
CA LEU A 15 -19.39 -33.82 -3.92
C LEU A 15 -18.03 -33.21 -3.53
N LEU A 16 -17.02 -34.07 -3.32
CA LEU A 16 -15.70 -33.63 -2.90
C LEU A 16 -14.98 -32.82 -4.00
N VAL A 17 -15.15 -33.23 -5.26
CA VAL A 17 -14.54 -32.54 -6.42
C VAL A 17 -14.99 -31.07 -6.55
N PRO A 18 -16.30 -30.73 -6.59
CA PRO A 18 -16.74 -29.34 -6.66
C PRO A 18 -16.37 -28.54 -5.41
N ILE A 19 -16.37 -29.15 -4.22
CA ILE A 19 -15.95 -28.49 -2.98
C ILE A 19 -14.46 -28.10 -3.05
N CYS A 20 -13.59 -29.03 -3.47
CA CYS A 20 -12.17 -28.76 -3.64
C CYS A 20 -11.92 -27.68 -4.71
N PHE A 21 -12.70 -27.69 -5.79
CA PHE A 21 -12.61 -26.66 -6.82
C PHE A 21 -12.97 -25.27 -6.26
N VAL A 22 -14.11 -25.14 -5.59
CA VAL A 22 -14.51 -23.87 -4.96
C VAL A 22 -13.48 -23.42 -3.92
N ALA A 23 -13.00 -24.32 -3.07
CA ALA A 23 -11.99 -24.00 -2.07
C ALA A 23 -10.65 -23.55 -2.70
N ALA A 24 -10.22 -24.17 -3.79
CA ALA A 24 -9.02 -23.74 -4.50
C ALA A 24 -9.20 -22.32 -5.07
N TRP A 25 -10.34 -22.05 -5.71
CA TRP A 25 -10.64 -20.74 -6.26
C TRP A 25 -10.79 -19.66 -5.19
N THR A 26 -11.40 -19.96 -4.03
CA THR A 26 -11.49 -18.98 -2.94
C THR A 26 -10.11 -18.61 -2.42
N VAL A 27 -9.21 -19.58 -2.25
CA VAL A 27 -7.83 -19.31 -1.83
C VAL A 27 -7.09 -18.46 -2.87
N ILE A 28 -7.23 -18.78 -4.16
CA ILE A 28 -6.62 -18.00 -5.24
C ILE A 28 -7.16 -16.56 -5.26
N ILE A 29 -8.47 -16.37 -5.13
CA ILE A 29 -9.10 -15.05 -5.12
C ILE A 29 -8.63 -14.25 -3.89
N LEU A 30 -8.59 -14.87 -2.71
CA LEU A 30 -8.08 -14.23 -1.50
C LEU A 30 -6.63 -13.79 -1.67
N PHE A 31 -5.78 -14.65 -2.21
CA PHE A 31 -4.38 -14.32 -2.49
C PHE A 31 -4.24 -13.19 -3.53
N ALA A 32 -4.98 -13.25 -4.64
CA ALA A 32 -4.99 -12.20 -5.64
C ALA A 32 -5.47 -10.86 -5.04
N SER A 33 -6.51 -10.90 -4.19
CA SER A 33 -7.04 -9.71 -3.54
C SER A 33 -6.04 -9.08 -2.55
N SER A 34 -5.29 -9.90 -1.81
CA SER A 34 -4.28 -9.39 -0.86
C SER A 34 -3.11 -8.73 -1.59
N LEU A 35 -2.64 -9.33 -2.69
CA LEU A 35 -1.63 -8.72 -3.57
C LEU A 35 -2.15 -7.40 -4.16
N TRP A 36 -3.40 -7.38 -4.62
CA TRP A 36 -4.01 -6.19 -5.21
C TRP A 36 -4.14 -5.05 -4.20
N VAL A 37 -4.58 -5.35 -2.97
CA VAL A 37 -4.68 -4.36 -1.88
C VAL A 37 -3.29 -3.85 -1.50
N ALA A 38 -2.30 -4.73 -1.35
CA ALA A 38 -0.92 -4.34 -1.07
C ALA A 38 -0.38 -3.40 -2.15
N ALA A 39 -0.54 -3.75 -3.44
CA ALA A 39 -0.10 -2.91 -4.55
C ALA A 39 -0.80 -1.54 -4.57
N ARG A 40 -2.13 -1.51 -4.37
CA ARG A 40 -2.87 -0.24 -4.28
C ARG A 40 -2.36 0.62 -3.12
N ASN A 41 -2.14 0.04 -1.96
CA ASN A 41 -1.66 0.76 -0.78
C ASN A 41 -0.28 1.36 -1.05
N SER A 42 0.64 0.61 -1.68
CA SER A 42 1.94 1.14 -2.08
C SER A 42 1.82 2.35 -3.02
N VAL A 43 0.91 2.29 -4.00
CA VAL A 43 0.66 3.41 -4.93
C VAL A 43 0.05 4.61 -4.22
N ILE A 44 -0.90 4.40 -3.29
CA ILE A 44 -1.52 5.47 -2.51
C ILE A 44 -0.49 6.15 -1.62
N THR A 45 0.32 5.38 -0.89
CA THR A 45 1.39 5.91 -0.04
C THR A 45 2.42 6.67 -0.87
N ALA A 46 2.84 6.13 -2.02
CA ALA A 46 3.74 6.83 -2.93
C ALA A 46 3.12 8.14 -3.45
N LYS A 47 1.83 8.13 -3.78
CA LYS A 47 1.10 9.33 -4.20
C LYS A 47 1.01 10.35 -3.07
N GLN A 48 0.72 9.93 -1.83
CA GLN A 48 0.72 10.81 -0.65
C GLN A 48 2.09 11.43 -0.41
N MET A 49 3.17 10.64 -0.49
CA MET A 49 4.54 11.16 -0.40
C MET A 49 4.85 12.19 -1.50
N HIS A 50 4.34 11.98 -2.73
CA HIS A 50 4.48 12.94 -3.82
C HIS A 50 3.64 14.22 -3.64
N GLN A 51 2.58 14.19 -2.81
CA GLN A 51 1.84 15.40 -2.44
C GLN A 51 2.63 16.30 -1.47
N ILE A 52 3.70 15.81 -0.83
CA ILE A 52 4.48 16.59 0.12
C ILE A 52 5.36 17.60 -0.64
N PRO A 53 5.12 18.92 -0.50
CA PRO A 53 5.79 19.92 -1.32
C PRO A 53 7.21 20.28 -0.81
N CYS A 54 7.64 19.71 0.32
CA CYS A 54 8.89 20.08 1.01
C CYS A 54 10.13 20.04 0.10
N ALA A 55 10.28 19.03 -0.76
CA ALA A 55 11.45 18.92 -1.65
C ALA A 55 11.63 20.12 -2.60
N ASN A 56 10.51 20.77 -2.95
CA ASN A 56 10.45 21.93 -3.82
C ASN A 56 10.37 23.27 -3.06
N CYS A 57 10.45 23.25 -1.73
CA CYS A 57 10.39 24.44 -0.88
C CYS A 57 11.79 25.05 -0.69
N GLN A 58 11.90 26.38 -0.68
CA GLN A 58 13.17 27.08 -0.47
C GLN A 58 13.75 26.89 0.94
N PHE A 59 12.90 26.63 1.92
CA PHE A 59 13.28 26.45 3.33
C PHE A 59 13.75 25.02 3.64
N PHE A 60 13.68 24.12 2.66
CA PHE A 60 14.10 22.74 2.80
C PHE A 60 15.61 22.62 2.63
N THR A 61 16.28 22.20 3.69
CA THR A 61 17.74 22.17 3.81
C THR A 61 18.36 20.79 3.52
N ASP A 62 17.53 19.79 3.19
CA ASP A 62 17.93 18.42 2.86
C ASP A 62 18.88 17.78 3.89
N ASN A 63 18.81 18.24 5.15
CA ASN A 63 19.65 17.75 6.24
C ASN A 63 18.80 16.92 7.20
N TYR A 64 19.29 15.73 7.56
CA TYR A 64 18.58 14.81 8.46
C TYR A 64 18.30 15.40 9.84
N ARG A 65 19.13 16.34 10.32
CA ARG A 65 18.97 17.00 11.63
C ARG A 65 18.04 18.19 11.58
N LEU A 66 18.03 18.89 10.46
CA LEU A 66 17.23 20.08 10.24
C LEU A 66 16.69 19.98 8.82
N LYS A 67 15.50 19.38 8.68
CA LYS A 67 14.87 19.13 7.38
C LYS A 67 14.32 20.41 6.77
N CYS A 68 13.72 21.27 7.59
CA CYS A 68 13.20 22.58 7.23
C CYS A 68 13.60 23.61 8.29
N THR A 69 13.89 24.84 7.88
CA THR A 69 14.28 25.92 8.79
C THR A 69 13.11 26.54 9.55
N VAL A 70 11.89 26.44 9.01
CA VAL A 70 10.67 27.00 9.64
C VAL A 70 9.99 25.96 10.53
N HIS A 71 9.79 24.76 9.99
CA HIS A 71 9.10 23.66 10.68
C HIS A 71 9.95 22.38 10.69
N PRO A 72 10.96 22.29 11.56
CA PRO A 72 11.91 21.17 11.54
C PRO A 72 11.29 19.82 11.93
N SER A 73 10.24 19.82 12.76
CA SER A 73 9.57 18.61 13.26
C SER A 73 8.56 18.00 12.28
N THR A 74 7.87 18.84 11.49
CA THR A 74 6.79 18.41 10.58
C THR A 74 7.23 18.30 9.12
N ALA A 75 8.49 18.64 8.81
CA ALA A 75 9.02 18.56 7.45
C ALA A 75 9.11 17.11 6.93
N SER A 76 8.74 16.94 5.66
CA SER A 76 8.69 15.65 4.97
C SER A 76 7.73 14.63 5.60
N THR A 77 6.66 15.11 6.26
CA THR A 77 5.55 14.29 6.75
C THR A 77 4.24 14.68 6.03
N GLU A 78 3.18 13.90 6.22
CA GLU A 78 1.86 14.19 5.66
C GLU A 78 1.27 15.52 6.16
N GLU A 79 1.68 15.99 7.35
CA GLU A 79 1.26 17.28 7.90
C GLU A 79 1.77 18.46 7.06
N ALA A 80 2.87 18.28 6.33
CA ALA A 80 3.44 19.31 5.47
C ALA A 80 2.75 19.43 4.09
N ILE A 81 1.79 18.56 3.75
CA ILE A 81 1.06 18.63 2.46
C ILE A 81 0.40 20.00 2.27
N ASN A 82 -0.16 20.58 3.33
CA ASN A 82 -0.82 21.90 3.31
C ASN A 82 -0.02 22.96 4.09
N CYS A 83 1.31 22.91 4.02
CA CYS A 83 2.17 23.86 4.75
C CYS A 83 1.90 25.32 4.31
N CYS A 84 1.45 26.16 5.24
CA CYS A 84 1.15 27.58 4.99
C CYS A 84 2.39 28.41 4.61
N ASP A 85 3.56 27.99 5.08
CA ASP A 85 4.83 28.69 4.85
C ASP A 85 5.56 28.18 3.59
N TYR A 86 4.91 27.35 2.78
CA TYR A 86 5.48 26.84 1.55
C TYR A 86 5.82 27.98 0.59
N GLN A 87 7.09 28.05 0.20
CA GLN A 87 7.57 28.93 -0.85
C GLN A 87 8.38 28.11 -1.86
N PRO A 88 8.00 28.11 -3.16
CA PRO A 88 8.71 27.35 -4.16
C PRO A 88 10.15 27.85 -4.27
N LYS A 89 11.10 26.94 -4.55
CA LYS A 89 12.49 27.30 -4.84
C LYS A 89 12.52 28.26 -6.03
N THR A 90 12.78 29.54 -5.77
CA THR A 90 13.01 30.53 -6.82
C THR A 90 14.29 30.16 -7.55
N ASN A 91 14.21 29.97 -8.87
CA ASN A 91 15.37 29.67 -9.68
C ASN A 91 16.34 30.86 -9.60
N SER A 92 17.54 30.64 -9.07
CA SER A 92 18.55 31.68 -8.87
C SER A 92 19.11 32.26 -10.17
N MET A 93 18.62 31.83 -11.34
CA MET A 93 19.03 32.31 -12.66
C MET A 93 18.11 33.40 -13.28
N ILE A 94 17.17 33.99 -12.53
CA ILE A 94 16.32 35.11 -13.02
C ILE A 94 16.68 36.43 -12.32
N TYR A 95 17.97 36.76 -12.24
CA TYR A 95 18.43 38.11 -11.87
C TYR A 95 19.42 38.63 -12.91
#